data_AF-A0A0C9VKU1-F1
#
_entry.id   AF-A0A0C9VKU1-F1
#
_cell.length_a   1.000
_cell.length_b   1.000
_cell.length_c   1.000
_cell.angle_alpha   90.00
_cell.angle_beta   90.00
_cell.angle_gamma   90.00
#
_symmetry.space_group_name_H-M   'P 1'
#
loop_
_entity.id
_entity.type
_entity.pdbx_description
1 polymer ?
#
loop_
_entity_poly.entity_id
_entity_poly.type
_entity_poly.pdbx_seq_one_letter_code
_entity_poly.pdbx_strand_id
1 'polypeptide(L)'
;MYSDGTGSVPTPQATTFPVNNINYSKKRFSSPLYSLNHAPLLWLFLPSPNGAWLSDESVMECEKELKRAGIVGPLRAGDAVWDTAVADEMNAGRLVWDGNCLIDLDYSYSHSGELPRYLNSFAFPPSYFHKVIRSTGNPLDQMDISPWSTDIAANVQLLQDKTVAETYAQHSILRWTHRTRFIVHPNFPLPNTDPQLIVDPKWVGTVVVEAEGTNEGLADLLGRCNDETCLTQKVLAATGGLSVKMAKGDAGRVFRILRARSRPGEIWMRCVREKENLVGCIPRFKIARYMDIWVCFLGNGMLYPCARSTELLCNDDNYSLGLL
;
A
#
# COMPACT_ATOMS: atom_id res chain seq x y z
N MET A 1 -3.20 75.96 60.62
CA MET A 1 -4.57 75.79 61.16
C MET A 1 -5.33 75.01 60.11
N TYR A 2 -5.58 73.72 60.39
CA TYR A 2 -6.92 73.12 60.54
C TYR A 2 -7.81 73.38 59.32
N SER A 3 -8.39 72.39 58.63
CA SER A 3 -8.77 71.05 59.10
C SER A 3 -9.28 70.20 57.93
N ASP A 4 -9.15 68.89 58.16
CA ASP A 4 -9.90 67.74 57.63
C ASP A 4 -11.39 68.07 57.38
N GLY A 5 -12.15 67.42 56.49
CA GLY A 5 -12.08 66.07 55.96
C GLY A 5 -13.51 65.50 55.98
N THR A 6 -13.89 64.77 54.94
CA THR A 6 -14.81 63.61 54.93
C THR A 6 -15.20 63.30 53.48
N GLY A 7 -14.62 62.23 52.92
CA GLY A 7 -14.99 61.69 51.62
C GLY A 7 -14.58 60.23 51.56
N SER A 8 -15.57 59.35 51.56
CA SER A 8 -15.52 57.89 51.57
C SER A 8 -14.52 57.25 50.58
N VAL A 9 -13.82 56.21 51.05
CA VAL A 9 -12.97 55.31 50.25
C VAL A 9 -13.83 54.32 49.46
N PRO A 10 -13.65 54.19 48.12
CA PRO A 10 -14.02 53.00 47.37
C PRO A 10 -12.81 52.07 47.15
N THR A 11 -13.08 50.78 47.28
CA THR A 11 -12.22 49.60 47.12
C THR A 11 -11.42 49.58 45.79
N PRO A 12 -10.15 49.10 45.78
CA PRO A 12 -9.33 49.11 44.57
C PRO A 12 -9.83 48.13 43.50
N GLN A 13 -10.13 48.66 42.31
CA GLN A 13 -10.28 47.86 41.09
C GLN A 13 -8.90 47.38 40.65
N ALA A 14 -8.76 46.06 40.49
CA ALA A 14 -7.56 45.44 39.97
C ALA A 14 -7.29 45.92 38.54
N THR A 15 -6.25 46.75 38.38
CA THR A 15 -5.64 47.06 37.10
C THR A 15 -5.08 45.78 36.49
N THR A 16 -5.79 45.25 35.50
CA THR A 16 -5.32 44.19 34.61
C THR A 16 -4.16 44.76 33.79
N PHE A 17 -2.95 44.27 34.07
CA PHE A 17 -1.81 44.49 33.20
C PHE A 17 -2.10 43.90 31.82
N PRO A 18 -1.77 44.59 30.71
CA PRO A 18 -1.86 43.99 29.39
C PRO A 18 -0.84 42.85 29.32
N VAL A 19 -1.33 41.62 29.40
CA VAL A 19 -0.55 40.43 29.04
C VAL A 19 -0.34 40.53 27.54
N ASN A 20 0.88 40.91 27.15
CA ASN A 20 1.38 40.74 25.79
C ASN A 20 1.23 39.27 25.41
N ASN A 21 0.11 38.95 24.78
CA ASN A 21 -0.13 37.65 24.20
C ASN A 21 0.69 37.61 22.91
N ILE A 22 1.98 37.33 23.06
CA ILE A 22 2.88 37.01 21.96
C ILE A 22 2.29 35.75 21.34
N ASN A 23 1.45 35.94 20.32
CA ASN A 23 1.04 34.89 19.41
C ASN A 23 2.31 34.36 18.75
N TYR A 24 2.97 33.41 19.43
CA TYR A 24 3.78 32.40 18.77
C TYR A 24 2.82 31.56 17.95
N SER A 25 2.36 32.12 16.82
CA SER A 25 1.94 31.30 15.71
C SER A 25 3.17 30.45 15.40
N LYS A 26 3.19 29.21 15.89
CA LYS A 26 4.07 28.18 15.36
C LYS A 26 3.76 28.17 13.88
N LYS A 27 4.59 28.86 13.08
CA LYS A 27 4.63 28.69 11.63
C LYS A 27 4.98 27.22 11.46
N ARG A 28 3.94 26.36 11.33
CA ARG A 28 4.13 24.98 10.92
C ARG A 28 4.92 25.07 9.63
N PHE A 29 6.06 24.39 9.59
CA PHE A 29 6.82 24.23 8.35
C PHE A 29 5.83 23.86 7.24
N SER A 30 5.76 24.70 6.21
CA SER A 30 4.85 24.53 5.08
C SER A 30 5.72 24.58 3.84
N SER A 31 5.84 23.43 3.18
CA SER A 31 6.52 23.28 1.90
C SER A 31 5.51 22.63 0.93
N PRO A 32 5.43 23.08 -0.34
CA PRO A 32 4.61 22.40 -1.34
C PRO A 32 5.09 20.95 -1.62
N LEU A 33 6.32 20.62 -1.20
CA LEU A 33 6.89 19.27 -1.28
C LEU A 33 6.57 18.42 -0.04
N TYR A 34 6.02 19.01 1.02
CA TYR A 34 5.71 18.34 2.28
C TYR A 34 4.23 18.53 2.65
N SER A 35 3.44 17.48 2.50
CA SER A 35 2.09 17.42 3.04
C SER A 35 2.06 16.53 4.28
N LEU A 36 1.46 17.04 5.36
CA LEU A 36 1.12 16.22 6.53
C LEU A 36 0.27 15.02 6.09
N ASN A 37 0.66 13.81 6.54
CA ASN A 37 0.00 12.53 6.23
C ASN A 37 0.13 12.09 4.76
N HIS A 38 1.32 12.23 4.20
CA HIS A 38 1.78 11.51 3.02
C HIS A 38 3.09 10.83 3.39
N ALA A 39 3.36 9.63 2.86
CA ALA A 39 4.63 8.97 3.13
C ALA A 39 5.77 9.86 2.61
N PRO A 40 6.78 10.19 3.45
CA PRO A 40 8.03 10.71 2.93
C PRO A 40 8.74 9.60 2.15
N LEU A 41 9.53 9.99 1.16
CA LEU A 41 10.51 9.12 0.52
C LEU A 41 11.90 9.63 0.93
N LEU A 42 12.53 8.93 1.85
CA LEU A 42 13.87 9.28 2.32
C LEU A 42 14.90 8.59 1.45
N TRP A 43 15.88 9.37 0.98
CA TRP A 43 16.95 8.84 0.15
C TRP A 43 18.18 8.63 1.02
N LEU A 44 18.70 7.41 0.97
CA LEU A 44 19.99 7.06 1.53
C LEU A 44 20.86 6.46 0.43
N PHE A 45 22.16 6.46 0.63
CA PHE A 45 23.11 5.86 -0.31
C PHE A 45 24.02 4.93 0.48
N LEU A 46 23.86 3.63 0.27
CA LEU A 46 24.73 2.63 0.90
C LEU A 46 25.39 1.74 -0.15
N PRO A 47 26.70 1.88 -0.37
CA PRO A 47 27.37 1.06 -1.36
C PRO A 47 27.31 -0.42 -0.95
N SER A 48 26.77 -1.26 -1.81
CA SER A 48 26.79 -2.72 -1.65
C SER A 48 28.01 -3.29 -2.41
N PRO A 49 29.13 -3.60 -1.73
CA PRO A 49 30.35 -4.07 -2.40
C PRO A 49 30.16 -5.40 -3.15
N ASN A 50 29.16 -6.19 -2.74
CA ASN A 50 28.82 -7.46 -3.36
C ASN A 50 27.76 -7.33 -4.47
N GLY A 51 27.20 -6.13 -4.68
CA GLY A 51 26.10 -5.88 -5.60
C GLY A 51 24.81 -6.63 -5.26
N ALA A 52 24.74 -7.25 -4.09
CA ALA A 52 23.56 -7.95 -3.61
C ALA A 52 22.52 -6.92 -3.21
N TRP A 53 21.38 -6.94 -3.91
CA TRP A 53 20.21 -6.14 -3.63
C TRP A 53 19.45 -6.78 -2.44
N LEU A 54 19.10 -5.98 -1.41
CA LEU A 54 18.32 -6.41 -0.23
C LEU A 54 18.92 -7.58 0.55
N SER A 55 20.24 -7.66 0.70
CA SER A 55 20.79 -8.59 1.70
C SER A 55 20.43 -8.11 3.11
N ASP A 56 20.21 -9.03 4.04
CA ASP A 56 19.96 -8.70 5.45
C ASP A 56 21.02 -7.73 6.02
N GLU A 57 22.28 -7.90 5.61
CA GLU A 57 23.39 -7.01 5.95
C GLU A 57 23.18 -5.59 5.44
N SER A 58 22.76 -5.42 4.17
CA SER A 58 22.50 -4.11 3.57
C SER A 58 21.35 -3.38 4.24
N VAL A 59 20.26 -4.09 4.58
CA VAL A 59 19.10 -3.52 5.29
C VAL A 59 19.51 -3.07 6.70
N MET A 60 20.30 -3.87 7.42
CA MET A 60 20.81 -3.48 8.74
C MET A 60 21.73 -2.26 8.68
N GLU A 61 22.57 -2.13 7.66
CA GLU A 61 23.37 -0.91 7.48
C GLU A 61 22.49 0.30 7.15
N CYS A 62 21.43 0.14 6.35
CA CYS A 62 20.44 1.19 6.11
C CYS A 62 19.89 1.70 7.45
N GLU A 63 19.45 0.80 8.31
CA GLU A 63 18.94 1.18 9.63
C GLU A 63 19.98 1.89 10.51
N LYS A 64 21.24 1.43 10.49
CA LYS A 64 22.32 2.09 11.24
C LYS A 64 22.53 3.51 10.75
N GLU A 65 22.46 3.76 9.45
CA GLU A 65 22.54 5.12 8.90
C GLU A 65 21.35 5.98 9.29
N LEU A 66 20.11 5.45 9.24
CA LEU A 66 18.94 6.17 9.74
C LEU A 66 19.08 6.53 11.23
N LYS A 67 19.64 5.61 12.04
CA LYS A 67 19.92 5.81 13.47
C LYS A 67 20.99 6.88 13.68
N ARG A 68 22.11 6.82 12.94
CA ARG A 68 23.21 7.81 12.98
C ARG A 68 22.73 9.21 12.58
N ALA A 69 21.86 9.30 11.57
CA ALA A 69 21.26 10.56 11.14
C ALA A 69 20.19 11.10 12.10
N GLY A 70 19.80 10.33 13.13
CA GLY A 70 18.83 10.76 14.15
C GLY A 70 17.39 10.85 13.63
N ILE A 71 17.07 10.24 12.49
CA ILE A 71 15.76 10.35 11.85
C ILE A 71 14.78 9.23 12.22
N VAL A 72 15.22 8.22 12.96
CA VAL A 72 14.36 7.11 13.42
C VAL A 72 13.22 7.58 14.33
N GLY A 73 13.47 8.54 15.23
CA GLY A 73 12.41 9.06 16.11
C GLY A 73 11.26 9.75 15.36
N PRO A 74 11.55 10.58 14.34
CA PRO A 74 10.53 11.16 13.46
C PRO A 74 9.81 10.19 12.51
N LEU A 75 10.38 9.02 12.21
CA LEU A 75 9.78 8.06 11.28
C LEU A 75 8.48 7.49 11.83
N ARG A 76 7.49 7.38 10.95
CA ARG A 76 6.22 6.71 11.22
C ARG A 76 6.17 5.38 10.50
N ALA A 77 5.44 4.42 11.05
CA ALA A 77 5.11 3.21 10.31
C ALA A 77 4.49 3.59 8.95
N GLY A 78 4.88 2.90 7.88
CA GLY A 78 4.50 3.21 6.50
C GLY A 78 5.39 4.23 5.79
N ASP A 79 6.33 4.89 6.47
CA ASP A 79 7.27 5.80 5.79
C ASP A 79 8.22 5.01 4.88
N ALA A 80 8.54 5.56 3.71
CA ALA A 80 9.34 4.86 2.72
C ALA A 80 10.78 5.37 2.71
N VAL A 81 11.70 4.44 2.52
CA VAL A 81 13.13 4.67 2.42
C VAL A 81 13.63 4.07 1.13
N TRP A 82 14.53 4.75 0.44
CA TRP A 82 15.12 4.28 -0.80
C TRP A 82 16.64 4.30 -0.71
N ASP A 83 17.25 3.13 -0.84
CA ASP A 83 18.67 3.01 -1.08
C ASP A 83 18.99 3.31 -2.55
N THR A 84 19.49 4.52 -2.78
CA THR A 84 19.89 5.05 -4.08
C THR A 84 21.18 4.43 -4.62
N ALA A 85 21.89 3.60 -3.85
CA ALA A 85 22.97 2.78 -4.38
C ALA A 85 22.44 1.67 -5.32
N VAL A 86 21.16 1.32 -5.19
CA VAL A 86 20.46 0.42 -6.10
C VAL A 86 19.88 1.23 -7.26
N ALA A 87 20.00 0.69 -8.48
CA ALA A 87 19.43 1.32 -9.67
C ALA A 87 17.92 1.60 -9.49
N ASP A 88 17.44 2.69 -10.08
CA ASP A 88 16.04 3.13 -9.97
C ASP A 88 15.08 2.32 -10.87
N GLU A 89 15.14 0.99 -10.76
CA GLU A 89 14.30 0.06 -11.50
C GLU A 89 12.99 -0.19 -10.74
N MET A 90 11.91 0.50 -11.13
CA MET A 90 10.61 0.41 -10.46
C MET A 90 10.69 0.77 -8.97
N ASN A 91 10.56 -0.19 -8.04
CA ASN A 91 10.75 0.03 -6.61
C ASN A 91 12.01 -0.66 -6.07
N ALA A 92 12.97 -0.98 -6.93
CA ALA A 92 14.24 -1.53 -6.50
C ALA A 92 14.92 -0.61 -5.46
N GLY A 93 15.31 -1.22 -4.34
CA GLY A 93 15.96 -0.55 -3.21
C GLY A 93 15.00 0.20 -2.29
N ARG A 94 13.68 0.16 -2.55
CA ARG A 94 12.69 0.77 -1.67
C ARG A 94 12.29 -0.18 -0.55
N LEU A 95 12.27 0.37 0.64
CA LEU A 95 11.97 -0.25 1.91
C LEU A 95 10.87 0.56 2.59
N VAL A 96 10.09 -0.08 3.45
CA VAL A 96 9.07 0.56 4.27
C VAL A 96 9.44 0.40 5.74
N TRP A 97 9.32 1.48 6.51
CA TRP A 97 9.50 1.46 7.95
C TRP A 97 8.24 0.91 8.61
N ASP A 98 8.36 -0.12 9.45
CA ASP A 98 7.20 -0.70 10.15
C ASP A 98 6.92 -0.07 11.52
N GLY A 99 7.85 0.75 12.02
CA GLY A 99 7.86 1.32 13.37
C GLY A 99 9.13 0.96 14.15
N ASN A 100 9.76 -0.17 13.84
CA ASN A 100 10.92 -0.73 14.53
C ASN A 100 12.09 -1.01 13.60
N CYS A 101 11.82 -1.53 12.40
CA CYS A 101 12.80 -1.92 11.40
C CYS A 101 12.36 -1.56 9.97
N LEU A 102 13.32 -1.63 9.05
CA LEU A 102 13.06 -1.54 7.62
C LEU A 102 12.65 -2.90 7.07
N ILE A 103 11.65 -2.90 6.20
CA ILE A 103 11.13 -4.13 5.62
C ILE A 103 10.96 -3.97 4.11
N ASP A 104 11.25 -5.06 3.41
CA ASP A 104 11.10 -5.19 1.96
C ASP A 104 9.64 -5.09 1.51
N LEU A 105 9.46 -4.66 0.26
CA LEU A 105 8.16 -4.72 -0.42
C LEU A 105 7.74 -6.17 -0.72
N ASP A 106 6.43 -6.41 -0.83
CA ASP A 106 5.88 -7.72 -1.22
C ASP A 106 5.83 -7.85 -2.75
N TYR A 107 6.53 -8.85 -3.27
CA TYR A 107 6.57 -9.17 -4.70
C TYR A 107 5.65 -10.33 -5.08
N SER A 108 4.87 -10.88 -4.14
CA SER A 108 4.03 -12.06 -4.37
C SER A 108 3.01 -11.87 -5.50
N TYR A 109 2.47 -10.67 -5.68
CA TYR A 109 1.40 -10.39 -6.65
C TYR A 109 1.78 -9.26 -7.63
N SER A 110 3.00 -8.73 -7.53
CA SER A 110 3.51 -7.68 -8.38
C SER A 110 5.01 -7.79 -8.60
N HIS A 111 5.43 -7.75 -9.87
CA HIS A 111 6.85 -7.67 -10.24
C HIS A 111 7.50 -6.36 -9.77
N SER A 112 6.72 -5.31 -9.55
CA SER A 112 7.23 -4.02 -9.09
C SER A 112 7.43 -3.94 -7.58
N GLY A 113 6.93 -4.90 -6.82
CA GLY A 113 6.83 -4.80 -5.36
C GLY A 113 5.71 -3.84 -4.94
N GLU A 114 4.94 -4.24 -3.94
CA GLU A 114 3.84 -3.46 -3.36
C GLU A 114 3.92 -3.51 -1.82
N LEU A 115 2.95 -2.90 -1.14
CA LEU A 115 2.98 -2.82 0.32
C LEU A 115 2.97 -4.21 0.97
N PRO A 116 3.80 -4.41 2.01
CA PRO A 116 3.84 -5.64 2.76
C PRO A 116 2.52 -5.97 3.47
N ARG A 117 2.25 -7.26 3.63
CA ARG A 117 0.98 -7.83 4.14
C ARG A 117 0.59 -7.39 5.54
N TYR A 118 1.56 -7.06 6.39
CA TYR A 118 1.29 -6.64 7.77
C TYR A 118 0.90 -5.16 7.87
N LEU A 119 1.11 -4.35 6.82
CA LEU A 119 0.63 -2.97 6.78
C LEU A 119 -0.79 -2.90 6.23
N ASN A 120 -1.76 -2.71 7.14
CA ASN A 120 -3.14 -2.51 6.73
C ASN A 120 -3.32 -1.12 6.10
N SER A 121 -3.72 -1.09 4.83
CA SER A 121 -3.89 0.13 4.04
C SER A 121 -4.98 1.05 4.60
N PHE A 122 -5.94 0.52 5.36
CA PHE A 122 -6.93 1.34 6.07
C PHE A 122 -6.31 2.24 7.16
N ALA A 123 -5.13 1.90 7.68
CA ALA A 123 -4.44 2.71 8.69
C ALA A 123 -3.76 3.96 8.09
N PHE A 124 -3.73 4.09 6.77
CA PHE A 124 -3.10 5.17 6.04
C PHE A 124 -4.12 5.89 5.16
N PRO A 125 -3.98 7.18 4.87
CA PRO A 125 -4.80 7.83 3.84
C PRO A 125 -4.77 7.05 2.50
N PRO A 126 -5.85 7.00 1.71
CA PRO A 126 -5.85 6.29 0.41
C PRO A 126 -4.76 6.74 -0.57
N SER A 127 -4.28 7.98 -0.43
CA SER A 127 -3.21 8.55 -1.25
C SER A 127 -1.83 8.49 -0.60
N TYR A 128 -1.66 7.83 0.55
CA TYR A 128 -0.45 7.92 1.38
C TYR A 128 0.82 7.49 0.64
N PHE A 129 0.71 6.43 -0.16
CA PHE A 129 1.81 5.84 -0.91
C PHE A 129 1.86 6.31 -2.37
N HIS A 130 1.02 7.27 -2.76
CA HIS A 130 0.94 7.73 -4.14
C HIS A 130 2.29 8.31 -4.61
N LYS A 131 2.83 7.77 -5.72
CA LYS A 131 4.16 8.09 -6.28
C LYS A 131 5.36 7.73 -5.39
N VAL A 132 5.13 7.37 -4.13
CA VAL A 132 6.17 6.90 -3.19
C VAL A 132 6.49 5.45 -3.45
N ILE A 133 5.46 4.60 -3.52
CA ILE A 133 5.56 3.25 -4.07
C ILE A 133 4.99 3.31 -5.49
N ARG A 134 5.81 2.95 -6.47
CA ARG A 134 5.43 2.94 -7.88
C ARG A 134 4.64 1.66 -8.14
N SER A 135 3.33 1.80 -8.24
CA SER A 135 2.46 0.71 -8.65
C SER A 135 2.15 0.80 -10.15
N THR A 136 1.95 -0.36 -10.77
CA THR A 136 1.32 -0.43 -12.09
C THR A 136 -0.11 0.11 -12.01
N GLY A 137 -0.74 0.46 -13.13
CA GLY A 137 -1.94 1.33 -13.19
C GLY A 137 -3.05 1.09 -12.14
N ASN A 138 -3.22 -0.16 -11.69
CA ASN A 138 -4.10 -0.56 -10.58
C ASN A 138 -3.26 -1.13 -9.40
N PRO A 139 -3.07 -0.35 -8.32
CA PRO A 139 -2.22 -0.74 -7.19
C PRO A 139 -2.81 -1.89 -6.39
N LEU A 140 -1.93 -2.61 -5.70
CA LEU A 140 -2.31 -3.65 -4.75
C LEU A 140 -2.22 -3.11 -3.33
N ASP A 141 -3.29 -3.35 -2.59
CA ASP A 141 -3.43 -2.89 -1.22
C ASP A 141 -3.75 -4.08 -0.31
N GLN A 142 -3.25 -4.01 0.91
CA GLN A 142 -3.45 -5.02 1.94
C GLN A 142 -4.49 -4.48 2.92
N MET A 143 -5.70 -5.04 2.91
CA MET A 143 -6.84 -4.57 3.67
C MET A 143 -7.55 -5.72 4.38
N ASP A 144 -7.95 -5.51 5.62
CA ASP A 144 -8.82 -6.44 6.33
C ASP A 144 -10.27 -5.94 6.26
N ILE A 145 -11.13 -6.66 5.53
CA ILE A 145 -12.54 -6.31 5.34
C ILE A 145 -13.48 -7.03 6.33
N SER A 146 -12.94 -7.85 7.23
CA SER A 146 -13.73 -8.61 8.20
C SER A 146 -14.68 -7.78 9.06
N PRO A 147 -14.40 -6.53 9.45
CA PRO A 147 -15.34 -5.74 10.25
C PRO A 147 -16.67 -5.43 9.56
N TRP A 148 -16.69 -5.48 8.23
CA TRP A 148 -17.87 -5.17 7.42
C TRP A 148 -18.57 -6.44 6.91
N SER A 149 -18.31 -7.59 7.53
CA SER A 149 -18.84 -8.90 7.12
C SER A 149 -20.37 -8.87 6.91
N THR A 150 -21.09 -8.23 7.83
CA THR A 150 -22.55 -8.12 7.83
C THR A 150 -23.07 -7.30 6.65
N ASP A 151 -22.49 -6.12 6.42
CA ASP A 151 -22.82 -5.24 5.30
C ASP A 151 -22.50 -5.92 3.96
N ILE A 152 -21.33 -6.57 3.89
CA ILE A 152 -20.89 -7.31 2.71
C ILE A 152 -21.89 -8.43 2.37
N ALA A 153 -22.29 -9.21 3.39
CA ALA A 153 -23.23 -10.31 3.24
C ALA A 153 -24.65 -9.87 2.86
N ALA A 154 -25.04 -8.65 3.23
CA ALA A 154 -26.35 -8.09 2.93
C ALA A 154 -26.41 -7.48 1.53
N ASN A 155 -25.30 -6.89 1.06
CA ASN A 155 -25.25 -6.15 -0.19
C ASN A 155 -24.69 -6.94 -1.38
N VAL A 156 -24.23 -8.18 -1.19
CA VAL A 156 -23.66 -8.98 -2.27
C VAL A 156 -24.70 -9.35 -3.33
N GLN A 157 -24.39 -9.05 -4.59
CA GLN A 157 -25.26 -9.31 -5.75
C GLN A 157 -24.43 -9.82 -6.93
N LEU A 158 -24.99 -10.77 -7.67
CA LEU A 158 -24.42 -11.23 -8.94
C LEU A 158 -24.90 -10.31 -10.06
N LEU A 159 -23.98 -9.59 -10.68
CA LEU A 159 -24.26 -8.62 -11.73
C LEU A 159 -23.62 -9.03 -13.04
N GLN A 160 -24.31 -8.75 -14.15
CA GLN A 160 -23.80 -8.91 -15.50
C GLN A 160 -23.21 -7.57 -15.97
N ASP A 161 -21.88 -7.50 -16.05
CA ASP A 161 -21.16 -6.34 -16.56
C ASP A 161 -20.85 -6.55 -18.06
N LYS A 162 -21.05 -5.50 -18.86
CA LYS A 162 -20.59 -5.44 -20.26
C LYS A 162 -19.28 -4.66 -20.30
N THR A 163 -18.16 -5.37 -20.49
CA THR A 163 -16.83 -4.75 -20.59
C THR A 163 -16.35 -4.78 -22.05
N VAL A 164 -15.77 -3.68 -22.53
CA VAL A 164 -15.16 -3.65 -23.86
C VAL A 164 -13.74 -4.18 -23.73
N ALA A 165 -13.42 -5.26 -24.44
CA ALA A 165 -12.03 -5.71 -24.53
C ALA A 165 -11.30 -4.85 -25.56
N GLU A 166 -10.17 -4.28 -25.15
CA GLU A 166 -9.25 -3.54 -26.03
C GLU A 166 -8.37 -4.54 -26.80
N THR A 167 -9.00 -5.34 -27.66
CA THR A 167 -8.29 -6.04 -28.74
C THR A 167 -8.46 -5.22 -30.03
N TYR A 168 -7.65 -5.50 -31.06
CA TYR A 168 -7.70 -4.83 -32.38
C TYR A 168 -9.11 -4.68 -33.00
N ALA A 169 -10.09 -5.46 -32.54
CA ALA A 169 -11.52 -5.21 -32.73
C ALA A 169 -12.19 -5.04 -31.35
N GLN A 170 -12.95 -3.95 -31.18
CA GLN A 170 -13.72 -3.67 -29.96
C GLN A 170 -14.86 -4.68 -29.82
N HIS A 171 -14.61 -5.77 -29.10
CA HIS A 171 -15.64 -6.74 -28.75
C HIS A 171 -16.14 -6.48 -27.33
N SER A 172 -17.46 -6.39 -27.17
CA SER A 172 -18.07 -6.35 -25.86
C SER A 172 -18.14 -7.76 -25.28
N ILE A 173 -17.41 -7.98 -24.19
CA ILE A 173 -17.44 -9.21 -23.42
C ILE A 173 -18.43 -9.04 -22.28
N LEU A 174 -19.34 -10.00 -22.14
CA LEU A 174 -20.21 -10.11 -20.98
C LEU A 174 -19.45 -10.85 -19.87
N ARG A 175 -19.37 -10.23 -18.69
CA ARG A 175 -18.71 -10.79 -17.52
C ARG A 175 -19.65 -10.78 -16.33
N TRP A 176 -19.83 -11.93 -15.72
CA TRP A 176 -20.53 -12.05 -14.44
C TRP A 176 -19.57 -11.70 -13.29
N THR A 177 -20.01 -10.84 -12.37
CA THR A 177 -19.21 -10.33 -11.25
C THR A 177 -20.08 -10.25 -10.00
N HIS A 178 -19.59 -10.79 -8.88
CA HIS A 178 -20.19 -10.54 -7.57
C HIS A 178 -19.75 -9.16 -7.11
N ARG A 179 -20.71 -8.28 -6.82
CA ARG A 179 -20.46 -6.93 -6.33
C ARG A 179 -21.09 -6.77 -4.96
N THR A 180 -20.35 -6.17 -4.04
CA THR A 180 -20.84 -5.77 -2.73
C THR A 180 -20.30 -4.39 -2.38
N ARG A 181 -20.88 -3.75 -1.36
CA ARG A 181 -20.44 -2.45 -0.87
C ARG A 181 -20.59 -2.34 0.64
N PHE A 182 -19.73 -1.55 1.24
CA PHE A 182 -19.80 -1.16 2.64
C PHE A 182 -19.30 0.28 2.83
N ILE A 183 -19.66 0.88 3.97
CA ILE A 183 -19.28 2.24 4.31
C ILE A 183 -18.13 2.19 5.33
N VAL A 184 -17.06 2.90 5.04
CA VAL A 184 -15.91 3.01 5.94
C VAL A 184 -16.07 4.25 6.79
N HIS A 185 -16.03 4.04 8.10
CA HIS A 185 -16.12 5.11 9.09
C HIS A 185 -14.71 5.47 9.61
N PRO A 186 -14.43 6.78 9.80
CA PRO A 186 -13.14 7.22 10.31
C PRO A 186 -12.96 6.77 11.77
N ASN A 187 -11.71 6.51 12.17
CA ASN A 187 -11.34 6.06 13.52
C ASN A 187 -11.97 4.73 13.96
N PHE A 188 -12.47 3.94 13.00
CA PHE A 188 -12.94 2.59 13.29
C PHE A 188 -11.75 1.69 13.67
N PRO A 189 -11.84 0.88 14.74
CA PRO A 189 -10.74 0.02 15.16
C PRO A 189 -10.53 -1.14 14.19
N LEU A 190 -9.30 -1.34 13.73
CA LEU A 190 -8.95 -2.46 12.87
C LEU A 190 -8.73 -3.73 13.71
N PRO A 191 -9.37 -4.85 13.37
CA PRO A 191 -9.25 -6.09 14.12
C PRO A 191 -7.85 -6.70 13.94
N ASN A 192 -7.41 -7.51 14.91
CA ASN A 192 -6.19 -8.31 14.80
C ASN A 192 -4.92 -7.50 14.47
N THR A 193 -4.79 -6.31 15.06
CA THR A 193 -3.59 -5.45 14.95
C THR A 193 -3.01 -5.20 16.34
N ASP A 194 -1.69 -5.31 16.47
CA ASP A 194 -0.95 -4.99 17.70
C ASP A 194 0.25 -4.08 17.34
N PRO A 195 0.28 -2.81 17.77
CA PRO A 195 -0.76 -2.11 18.53
C PRO A 195 -2.07 -1.96 17.75
N GLN A 196 -3.19 -1.73 18.45
CA GLN A 196 -4.49 -1.57 17.82
C GLN A 196 -4.49 -0.37 16.86
N LEU A 197 -4.53 -0.66 15.56
CA LEU A 197 -4.61 0.33 14.50
C LEU A 197 -6.06 0.82 14.35
N ILE A 198 -6.20 2.05 13.88
CA ILE A 198 -7.50 2.65 13.55
C ILE A 198 -7.52 3.02 12.08
N VAL A 199 -8.70 3.02 11.49
CA VAL A 199 -8.93 3.52 10.14
C VAL A 199 -8.58 5.02 10.09
N ASP A 200 -7.73 5.42 9.13
CA ASP A 200 -7.35 6.81 8.95
C ASP A 200 -8.61 7.66 8.63
N PRO A 201 -8.75 8.86 9.22
CA PRO A 201 -9.91 9.72 9.00
C PRO A 201 -10.20 10.07 7.54
N LYS A 202 -9.23 9.92 6.63
CA LYS A 202 -9.39 10.20 5.20
C LYS A 202 -9.99 9.04 4.40
N TRP A 203 -10.27 7.89 5.02
CA TRP A 203 -10.98 6.77 4.39
C TRP A 203 -12.51 6.92 4.32
N VAL A 204 -13.07 8.02 4.82
CA VAL A 204 -14.52 8.26 4.84
C VAL A 204 -15.10 8.11 3.44
N GLY A 205 -15.98 7.12 3.25
CA GLY A 205 -16.61 6.88 1.96
C GLY A 205 -17.18 5.47 1.82
N THR A 206 -17.53 5.14 0.59
CA THR A 206 -18.01 3.82 0.20
C THR A 206 -16.89 3.02 -0.43
N VAL A 207 -16.75 1.76 -0.03
CA VAL A 207 -15.87 0.82 -0.71
C VAL A 207 -16.72 -0.21 -1.42
N VAL A 208 -16.48 -0.38 -2.72
CA VAL A 208 -17.15 -1.34 -3.59
C VAL A 208 -16.16 -2.46 -3.90
N VAL A 209 -16.56 -3.70 -3.59
CA VAL A 209 -15.72 -4.89 -3.81
C VAL A 209 -16.31 -5.74 -4.91
N GLU A 210 -15.44 -6.11 -5.85
CA GLU A 210 -15.76 -7.00 -6.95
C GLU A 210 -15.01 -8.33 -6.84
N ALA A 211 -15.75 -9.42 -6.96
CA ALA A 211 -15.23 -10.77 -7.11
C ALA A 211 -15.75 -11.39 -8.41
N GLU A 212 -14.99 -12.32 -8.99
CA GLU A 212 -15.40 -13.03 -10.20
C GLU A 212 -16.70 -13.80 -9.96
N GLY A 213 -17.65 -13.76 -10.91
CA GLY A 213 -19.04 -14.22 -10.74
C GLY A 213 -19.24 -15.74 -10.64
N THR A 214 -18.21 -16.51 -10.35
CA THR A 214 -18.31 -17.95 -10.07
C THR A 214 -18.66 -18.20 -8.61
N ASN A 215 -19.07 -19.43 -8.25
CA ASN A 215 -19.34 -19.79 -6.86
C ASN A 215 -18.07 -19.73 -5.99
N GLU A 216 -16.91 -20.03 -6.58
CA GLU A 216 -15.61 -19.92 -5.92
C GLU A 216 -15.24 -18.47 -5.65
N GLY A 217 -15.62 -17.54 -6.54
CA GLY A 217 -15.40 -16.11 -6.33
C GLY A 217 -16.27 -15.53 -5.22
N LEU A 218 -17.52 -15.98 -5.12
CA LEU A 218 -18.38 -15.65 -3.99
C LEU A 218 -17.81 -16.20 -2.69
N ALA A 219 -17.39 -17.46 -2.69
CA ALA A 219 -16.84 -18.09 -1.50
C ALA A 219 -15.50 -17.48 -1.06
N ASP A 220 -14.64 -17.07 -2.00
CA ASP A 220 -13.42 -16.31 -1.71
C ASP A 220 -13.77 -14.96 -1.04
N LEU A 221 -14.68 -14.18 -1.64
CA LEU A 221 -15.11 -12.88 -1.08
C LEU A 221 -15.66 -13.03 0.34
N LEU A 222 -16.55 -13.99 0.57
CA LEU A 222 -17.14 -14.22 1.89
C LEU A 222 -16.11 -14.81 2.87
N GLY A 223 -15.20 -15.66 2.40
CA GLY A 223 -14.12 -16.23 3.20
C GLY A 223 -13.13 -15.18 3.72
N ARG A 224 -12.92 -14.08 2.98
CA ARG A 224 -12.10 -12.94 3.40
C ARG A 224 -12.68 -12.15 4.58
N CYS A 225 -13.97 -12.29 4.85
CA CYS A 225 -14.63 -11.57 5.92
C CYS A 225 -14.43 -12.23 7.30
N ASN A 226 -13.78 -13.39 7.39
CA ASN A 226 -13.38 -14.10 8.62
C ASN A 226 -14.44 -14.12 9.75
N ASP A 227 -15.72 -14.21 9.38
CA ASP A 227 -16.82 -14.32 10.33
C ASP A 227 -17.27 -15.78 10.40
N GLU A 228 -16.75 -16.49 11.40
CA GLU A 228 -17.06 -17.90 11.63
C GLU A 228 -18.55 -18.14 11.94
N THR A 229 -19.33 -17.11 12.26
CA THR A 229 -20.68 -17.26 12.80
C THR A 229 -21.81 -16.89 11.84
N CYS A 230 -21.73 -15.77 11.12
CA CYS A 230 -22.82 -15.33 10.23
C CYS A 230 -22.63 -15.78 8.78
N LEU A 231 -21.38 -15.80 8.31
CA LEU A 231 -21.07 -16.05 6.90
C LEU A 231 -20.91 -17.53 6.58
N THR A 232 -20.50 -18.36 7.54
CA THR A 232 -20.35 -19.80 7.35
C THR A 232 -21.63 -20.46 6.82
N GLN A 233 -22.81 -20.07 7.29
CA GLN A 233 -24.09 -20.59 6.78
C GLN A 233 -24.43 -20.12 5.37
N LYS A 234 -24.19 -18.83 5.05
CA LYS A 234 -24.40 -18.30 3.70
C LYS A 234 -23.39 -18.87 2.70
N VAL A 235 -22.14 -19.05 3.11
CA VAL A 235 -21.09 -19.71 2.33
C VAL A 235 -21.47 -21.16 2.07
N LEU A 236 -21.82 -21.94 3.09
CA LEU A 236 -22.26 -23.33 2.94
C LEU A 236 -23.47 -23.46 2.00
N ALA A 237 -24.44 -22.54 2.11
CA ALA A 237 -25.60 -22.52 1.22
C ALA A 237 -25.22 -22.15 -0.22
N ALA A 238 -24.33 -21.17 -0.41
CA ALA A 238 -23.89 -20.71 -1.73
C ALA A 238 -22.92 -21.70 -2.42
N THR A 239 -22.15 -22.47 -1.66
CA THR A 239 -21.17 -23.44 -2.16
C THR A 239 -21.75 -24.86 -2.28
N GLY A 240 -23.05 -25.04 -2.01
CA GLY A 240 -23.68 -26.36 -2.04
C GLY A 240 -23.08 -27.34 -1.03
N GLY A 241 -22.62 -26.86 0.12
CA GLY A 241 -21.99 -27.68 1.16
C GLY A 241 -20.52 -28.05 0.89
N LEU A 242 -19.90 -27.53 -0.18
CA LEU A 242 -18.46 -27.67 -0.37
C LEU A 242 -17.74 -26.86 0.69
N SER A 243 -16.90 -27.55 1.48
CA SER A 243 -15.94 -26.93 2.40
C SER A 243 -14.91 -26.16 1.58
N VAL A 244 -15.20 -24.89 1.33
CA VAL A 244 -14.22 -23.99 0.73
C VAL A 244 -13.16 -23.76 1.79
N LYS A 245 -11.90 -24.06 1.44
CA LYS A 245 -10.77 -23.60 2.23
C LYS A 245 -10.91 -22.09 2.30
N MET A 246 -11.38 -21.58 3.44
CA MET A 246 -11.40 -20.16 3.72
C MET A 246 -10.01 -19.63 3.39
N ALA A 247 -9.91 -18.46 2.75
CA ALA A 247 -8.62 -17.82 2.49
C ALA A 247 -7.94 -17.59 3.85
N LYS A 248 -7.16 -18.58 4.29
CA LYS A 248 -6.61 -18.63 5.63
C LYS A 248 -5.24 -17.97 5.59
N GLY A 249 -5.08 -16.91 6.36
CA GLY A 249 -3.87 -16.11 6.39
C GLY A 249 -3.86 -14.97 5.37
N ASP A 250 -2.67 -14.57 4.94
CA ASP A 250 -2.44 -13.26 4.32
C ASP A 250 -3.08 -13.06 2.94
N ALA A 251 -3.36 -14.14 2.20
CA ALA A 251 -3.96 -14.04 0.87
C ALA A 251 -5.37 -13.42 0.90
N GLY A 252 -6.07 -13.54 2.03
CA GLY A 252 -7.40 -12.97 2.22
C GLY A 252 -7.43 -11.44 2.26
N ARG A 253 -6.27 -10.79 2.47
CA ARG A 253 -6.16 -9.34 2.64
C ARG A 253 -5.73 -8.58 1.39
N VAL A 254 -5.39 -9.28 0.30
CA VAL A 254 -4.87 -8.64 -0.90
C VAL A 254 -6.01 -8.20 -1.83
N PHE A 255 -6.11 -6.90 -2.09
CA PHE A 255 -7.08 -6.31 -3.02
C PHE A 255 -6.37 -5.47 -4.08
N ARG A 256 -6.96 -5.40 -5.27
CA ARG A 256 -6.50 -4.52 -6.34
C ARG A 256 -7.45 -3.35 -6.51
N ILE A 257 -6.95 -2.12 -6.39
CA ILE A 257 -7.77 -0.93 -6.62
C ILE A 257 -8.03 -0.75 -8.12
N LEU A 258 -9.29 -0.53 -8.48
CA LEU A 258 -9.73 -0.27 -9.85
C LEU A 258 -9.81 1.24 -10.10
N ARG A 259 -8.66 1.87 -10.39
CA ARG A 259 -8.57 3.35 -10.49
C ARG A 259 -9.54 3.95 -11.50
N ALA A 260 -9.75 3.28 -12.63
CA ALA A 260 -10.66 3.77 -13.69
C ALA A 260 -12.12 3.87 -13.22
N ARG A 261 -12.54 3.01 -12.28
CA ARG A 261 -13.90 2.99 -11.70
C ARG A 261 -14.02 3.86 -10.45
N SER A 262 -12.96 3.97 -9.64
CA SER A 262 -12.94 4.78 -8.42
C SER A 262 -13.20 6.28 -8.67
N ARG A 263 -13.84 6.93 -7.70
CA ARG A 263 -14.19 8.37 -7.69
C ARG A 263 -13.99 8.92 -6.28
N PRO A 264 -13.89 10.25 -6.08
CA PRO A 264 -13.87 10.82 -4.73
C PRO A 264 -15.07 10.34 -3.91
N GLY A 265 -14.82 9.79 -2.72
CA GLY A 265 -15.84 9.21 -1.84
C GLY A 265 -16.27 7.77 -2.15
N GLU A 266 -15.78 7.19 -3.25
CA GLU A 266 -16.08 5.81 -3.65
C GLU A 266 -14.85 5.10 -4.23
N ILE A 267 -14.36 4.08 -3.53
CA ILE A 267 -13.19 3.29 -3.95
C ILE A 267 -13.65 1.93 -4.44
N TRP A 268 -13.30 1.61 -5.68
CA TRP A 268 -13.55 0.30 -6.27
C TRP A 268 -12.32 -0.58 -6.12
N MET A 269 -12.54 -1.81 -5.68
CA MET A 269 -11.48 -2.80 -5.56
C MET A 269 -11.93 -4.19 -5.97
N ARG A 270 -10.97 -5.03 -6.38
CA ARG A 270 -11.19 -6.41 -6.81
C ARG A 270 -10.40 -7.37 -5.92
N CYS A 271 -11.02 -8.49 -5.55
CA CYS A 271 -10.31 -9.57 -4.86
C CYS A 271 -9.18 -10.13 -5.76
N VAL A 272 -7.97 -10.22 -5.21
CA VAL A 272 -6.82 -10.86 -5.89
C VAL A 272 -6.77 -12.32 -5.49
N ARG A 273 -6.82 -13.20 -6.50
CA ARG A 273 -6.83 -14.65 -6.27
C ARG A 273 -5.43 -15.22 -6.19
N GLU A 274 -5.30 -16.38 -5.54
CA GLU A 274 -4.04 -17.12 -5.45
C GLU A 274 -3.47 -17.50 -6.85
N LYS A 275 -4.34 -17.69 -7.86
CA LYS A 275 -3.90 -17.91 -9.25
C LYS A 275 -3.11 -16.73 -9.86
N GLU A 276 -3.21 -15.54 -9.26
CA GLU A 276 -2.49 -14.34 -9.69
C GLU A 276 -1.16 -14.18 -8.93
N ASN A 277 -0.83 -15.13 -8.04
CA ASN A 277 0.41 -15.16 -7.29
C ASN A 277 1.58 -15.52 -8.20
N LEU A 278 2.60 -14.68 -8.20
CA LEU A 278 3.83 -14.78 -8.98
C LEU A 278 4.90 -15.62 -8.29
N VAL A 279 4.69 -16.15 -7.08
CA VAL A 279 5.71 -16.91 -6.32
C VAL A 279 6.23 -18.15 -7.07
N GLY A 280 5.53 -18.65 -8.09
CA GLY A 280 6.06 -19.67 -9.03
C GLY A 280 6.73 -19.13 -10.30
N CYS A 281 6.50 -17.86 -10.64
CA CYS A 281 6.97 -17.17 -11.85
C CYS A 281 8.04 -16.11 -11.57
N ILE A 282 8.33 -15.79 -10.31
CA ILE A 282 9.53 -15.04 -9.96
C ILE A 282 10.69 -15.99 -10.29
N PRO A 283 11.46 -15.78 -11.38
CA PRO A 283 12.79 -16.34 -11.35
C PRO A 283 13.37 -15.74 -10.08
N ARG A 284 13.92 -16.57 -9.17
CA ARG A 284 14.92 -16.03 -8.24
C ARG A 284 15.83 -15.22 -9.14
N PHE A 285 15.70 -13.89 -9.12
CA PHE A 285 16.52 -13.01 -9.90
C PHE A 285 17.88 -13.08 -9.21
N LYS A 286 18.59 -14.20 -9.43
CA LYS A 286 20.03 -14.16 -9.60
C LYS A 286 20.16 -13.23 -10.79
N ILE A 287 20.36 -11.95 -10.51
CA ILE A 287 21.03 -11.06 -11.43
C ILE A 287 22.37 -11.73 -11.66
N ALA A 288 22.40 -12.60 -12.67
CA ALA A 288 23.61 -13.21 -13.15
C ALA A 288 24.46 -12.03 -13.61
N ARG A 289 25.66 -11.93 -13.03
CA ARG A 289 26.73 -11.04 -13.42
C ARG A 289 26.68 -10.74 -14.91
N TYR A 290 26.17 -9.58 -15.27
CA TYR A 290 26.44 -8.95 -16.55
C TYR A 290 26.80 -7.52 -16.22
N MET A 291 28.05 -7.32 -15.83
CA MET A 291 29.04 -6.72 -16.71
C MET A 291 30.25 -6.29 -15.87
N ASP A 292 31.33 -7.07 -15.99
CA ASP A 292 32.67 -6.53 -15.92
C ASP A 292 32.81 -5.51 -17.07
N ILE A 293 32.47 -4.25 -16.83
CA ILE A 293 32.98 -3.14 -17.63
C ILE A 293 33.80 -2.28 -16.68
N TRP A 294 35.08 -2.61 -16.66
CA TRP A 294 36.12 -1.63 -16.38
C TRP A 294 35.96 -0.48 -17.37
N VAL A 295 35.53 0.69 -16.89
CA VAL A 295 35.65 1.93 -17.65
C VAL A 295 37.12 2.34 -17.60
N CYS A 296 37.92 1.79 -18.50
CA CYS A 296 39.22 2.36 -18.84
C CYS A 296 38.98 3.60 -19.71
N PHE A 297 39.21 4.79 -19.14
CA PHE A 297 39.46 5.98 -19.94
C PHE A 297 40.78 5.79 -20.68
N LEU A 298 40.77 5.84 -22.02
CA LEU A 298 41.87 6.34 -22.86
C LEU A 298 41.39 6.51 -24.32
N GLY A 299 41.40 7.75 -24.79
CA GLY A 299 41.80 8.12 -26.16
C GLY A 299 40.87 7.81 -27.34
N ASN A 300 40.21 8.87 -27.82
CA ASN A 300 39.84 9.16 -29.22
C ASN A 300 39.03 8.13 -30.05
N GLY A 301 37.76 8.46 -30.33
CA GLY A 301 37.10 8.09 -31.59
C GLY A 301 35.63 7.66 -31.48
N MET A 302 34.74 8.55 -31.92
CA MET A 302 33.39 8.39 -32.50
C MET A 302 32.37 7.33 -31.99
N LEU A 303 31.15 7.86 -31.81
CA LEU A 303 29.85 7.24 -31.49
C LEU A 303 29.42 6.10 -32.43
N TYR A 304 28.68 5.11 -31.90
CA TYR A 304 27.25 4.82 -32.19
C TYR A 304 26.71 3.74 -31.21
N PRO A 305 25.52 3.91 -30.58
CA PRO A 305 24.81 2.80 -29.95
C PRO A 305 23.84 2.15 -30.94
N CYS A 306 23.92 0.83 -31.10
CA CYS A 306 22.84 0.02 -31.67
C CYS A 306 22.65 -1.21 -30.77
N ALA A 307 21.60 -1.21 -29.96
CA ALA A 307 21.10 -2.42 -29.33
C ALA A 307 19.57 -2.39 -29.35
N ARG A 308 19.03 -3.20 -30.25
CA ARG A 308 17.62 -3.59 -30.34
C ARG A 308 17.17 -4.19 -29.01
N SER A 309 16.00 -3.77 -28.53
CA SER A 309 15.23 -4.50 -27.52
C SER A 309 14.73 -5.83 -28.10
N THR A 310 15.09 -6.95 -27.49
CA THR A 310 14.39 -8.22 -27.68
C THR A 310 13.55 -8.49 -26.43
N GLU A 311 12.24 -8.36 -26.58
CA GLU A 311 11.24 -8.90 -25.65
C GLU A 311 11.34 -10.43 -25.66
N LEU A 312 11.49 -11.03 -24.48
CA LEU A 312 11.37 -12.48 -24.29
C LEU A 312 9.92 -12.80 -23.96
N LEU A 313 9.21 -13.32 -24.97
CA LEU A 313 7.95 -14.03 -24.82
C LEU A 313 8.22 -15.41 -24.20
N CYS A 314 7.56 -15.73 -23.09
CA CYS A 314 7.44 -17.11 -22.62
C CYS A 314 6.56 -17.89 -23.60
N ASN A 315 7.15 -18.82 -24.35
CA ASN A 315 6.42 -19.87 -25.04
C ASN A 315 6.37 -21.11 -24.14
N ASP A 316 5.16 -21.50 -23.77
CA ASP A 316 4.84 -22.81 -23.19
C ASP A 316 4.95 -23.88 -24.27
N ASP A 317 5.94 -24.76 -24.19
CA ASP A 317 5.93 -26.04 -24.91
C ASP A 317 6.62 -27.11 -24.06
N ASN A 318 5.83 -28.00 -23.47
CA ASN A 318 6.28 -29.32 -23.03
C ASN A 318 5.24 -30.35 -23.46
N TYR A 319 5.32 -30.73 -24.74
CA TYR A 319 4.88 -32.05 -25.19
C TYR A 319 6.07 -33.00 -25.11
N SER A 320 5.83 -34.10 -24.40
CA SER A 320 6.67 -35.28 -24.24
C SER A 320 7.23 -35.81 -25.55
N LEU A 321 8.55 -36.01 -25.61
CA LEU A 321 9.21 -36.93 -26.53
C LEU A 321 10.12 -37.86 -25.72
N GLY A 322 9.73 -39.14 -25.70
CA GLY A 322 10.57 -40.22 -25.22
C GLY A 322 11.80 -40.39 -26.11
N LEU A 323 12.92 -40.72 -25.49
CA LEU A 323 14.15 -41.14 -26.16
C LEU A 323 14.30 -42.65 -25.97
N LEU A 324 14.57 -43.33 -27.09
CA LEU A 324 15.11 -44.68 -27.30
C LEU A 324 15.16 -45.64 -26.11
#